data_AF-A0A1F5IPM6-F1
#
_entry.id   AF-A0A1F5IPM6-F1
#
_cell.length_a   1.000
_cell.length_b   1.000
_cell.length_c   1.000
_cell.angle_alpha   90.00
_cell.angle_beta   90.00
_cell.angle_gamma   90.00
#
_symmetry.space_group_name_H-M   'P 1'
#
loop_
_entity.id
_entity.type
_entity.pdbx_description
1 polymer ?
#
loop_
_entity_poly.entity_id
_entity_poly.type
_entity_poly.pdbx_seq_one_letter_code
_entity_poly.pdbx_strand_id
1 'polypeptide(L)'
;MAETRKTLTEDVRVKLPLNLKGAADVFKETLGLVEGMYKRQLSKELTLSLEKKLWGEVTENLKKGAAGLTGEARSKYEVGAGSLGRGIFDLFPLDARSGDGKDGIQLIFGKVFSPEGDGESYYSGAAGAENRGYDRLILEYDDNMGLFTEELMISRGYKGKVFQGDLPHIKCLDVFSLAGGLNALHKPICVFFSGGTKENVSSLSHMTVFINLYAARFKALTEKIALRYLSGAEALAELSLDEAARLLLIWLRGHDAGHFIGADRLGRVMSEFDSNYMVLHELKSDMIALYNMKHLSGGLLKGGLLHKAYLLTVAEMLRYMRREGFVKHPDTGSAYLAYRHFRDKGAIRHDPWGGKFIVDVDRLESVVDEFAWDLVRLFADGNETRARGFVNSWGWLGVEDTDNLPRGCPEELRKMIADPELPYEVDYNFVTSFG
;
A
#
# COMPACT_ATOMS: atom_id res chain seq x y z
N MET A 1 -30.29 0.71 -6.23
CA MET A 1 -29.94 2.11 -5.93
C MET A 1 -28.72 2.04 -5.03
N ALA A 2 -27.56 2.51 -5.48
CA ALA A 2 -26.38 2.53 -4.62
C ALA A 2 -26.67 3.53 -3.49
N GLU A 3 -26.85 3.03 -2.26
CA GLU A 3 -26.84 3.89 -1.09
C GLU A 3 -25.57 4.73 -1.13
N THR A 4 -25.70 6.02 -0.85
CA THR A 4 -24.57 6.95 -0.86
C THR A 4 -23.55 6.47 0.15
N ARG A 5 -22.42 5.95 -0.35
CA ARG A 5 -21.34 5.44 0.51
C ARG A 5 -20.86 6.55 1.42
N LYS A 6 -20.69 6.22 2.70
CA LYS A 6 -20.25 7.15 3.71
C LYS A 6 -18.75 7.37 3.59
N THR A 7 -18.35 8.54 3.12
CA THR A 7 -16.96 9.02 3.18
C THR A 7 -16.76 9.82 4.47
N LEU A 8 -15.68 9.54 5.19
CA LEU A 8 -15.27 10.27 6.39
C LEU A 8 -14.15 11.24 6.02
N THR A 9 -14.19 12.48 6.51
CA THR A 9 -13.09 13.43 6.34
C THR A 9 -12.29 13.53 7.63
N GLU A 10 -10.98 13.33 7.55
CA GLU A 10 -10.06 13.37 8.69
C GLU A 10 -9.05 14.52 8.55
N ASP A 11 -8.82 15.24 9.64
CA ASP A 11 -7.77 16.26 9.72
C ASP A 11 -6.41 15.60 9.83
N VAL A 12 -5.58 15.74 8.80
CA VAL A 12 -4.19 15.27 8.81
C VAL A 12 -3.28 16.46 9.06
N ARG A 13 -2.76 16.54 10.28
CA ARG A 13 -1.87 17.62 10.72
C ARG A 13 -0.43 17.30 10.35
N VAL A 14 0.22 18.23 9.66
CA VAL A 14 1.63 18.12 9.28
C VAL A 14 2.39 19.37 9.70
N LYS A 15 3.49 19.18 10.42
CA LYS A 15 4.42 20.26 10.75
C LYS A 15 5.55 20.27 9.73
N LEU A 16 5.68 21.36 9.00
CA LEU A 16 6.72 21.55 8.00
C LEU A 16 7.87 22.43 8.53
N PRO A 17 9.11 22.15 8.10
CA PRO A 17 10.26 23.01 8.40
C PRO A 17 10.07 24.42 7.81
N LEU A 18 10.25 25.45 8.64
CA LEU A 18 10.04 26.85 8.21
C LEU A 18 10.94 27.26 7.03
N ASN A 19 12.18 26.78 7.02
CA ASN A 19 13.16 27.00 5.94
C ASN A 19 12.76 26.37 4.59
N LEU A 20 11.79 25.44 4.57
CA LEU A 20 11.28 24.81 3.35
C LEU A 20 9.91 25.36 2.92
N LYS A 21 9.40 26.41 3.57
CA LYS A 21 8.09 27.02 3.25
C LYS A 21 7.93 27.37 1.77
N GLY A 22 8.92 28.05 1.18
CA GLY A 22 8.85 28.46 -0.22
C GLY A 22 8.72 27.28 -1.19
N ALA A 23 9.44 26.18 -0.95
CA ALA A 23 9.33 24.98 -1.76
C ALA A 23 8.00 24.25 -1.53
N ALA A 24 7.52 24.19 -0.28
CA ALA A 24 6.23 23.58 0.05
C ALA A 24 5.05 24.31 -0.61
N ASP A 25 5.06 25.65 -0.62
CA ASP A 25 4.03 26.46 -1.28
C ASP A 25 4.02 26.18 -2.80
N VAL A 26 5.21 26.14 -3.42
CA VAL A 26 5.37 25.78 -4.85
C VAL A 26 4.86 24.36 -5.14
N PHE A 27 5.11 23.39 -4.25
CA PHE A 27 4.60 22.03 -4.41
C PHE A 27 3.07 21.97 -4.37
N LYS A 28 2.42 22.71 -3.46
CA LYS A 28 0.95 22.79 -3.40
C LYS A 28 0.35 23.40 -4.66
N GLU A 29 0.93 24.49 -5.15
CA GLU A 29 0.50 25.13 -6.40
C GLU A 29 0.63 24.18 -7.59
N THR A 30 1.78 23.48 -7.69
CA THR A 30 2.01 22.48 -8.74
C THR A 30 0.99 21.34 -8.68
N LEU A 31 0.66 20.85 -7.48
CA LEU A 31 -0.39 19.83 -7.34
C LEU A 31 -1.77 20.35 -7.75
N GLY A 32 -2.05 21.64 -7.57
CA GLY A 32 -3.25 22.28 -8.12
C GLY A 32 -3.32 22.21 -9.66
N LEU A 33 -2.19 22.38 -10.35
CA LEU A 33 -2.11 22.19 -11.81
C LEU A 33 -2.31 20.72 -12.20
N VAL A 34 -1.68 19.78 -11.48
CA VAL A 34 -1.83 18.33 -11.71
C VAL A 34 -3.29 17.89 -11.54
N GLU A 35 -3.98 18.38 -10.51
CA GLU A 35 -5.42 18.15 -10.32
C GLU A 35 -6.25 18.68 -11.50
N GLY A 36 -5.91 19.87 -12.00
CA GLY A 36 -6.54 20.46 -13.18
C GLY A 36 -6.31 19.66 -14.46
N MET A 37 -5.14 19.02 -14.61
CA MET A 37 -4.83 18.12 -15.72
C MET A 37 -5.61 16.81 -15.59
N TYR A 38 -5.68 16.22 -14.40
CA TYR A 38 -6.45 15.01 -14.11
C TYR A 38 -7.94 15.19 -14.44
N LYS A 39 -8.57 16.28 -13.97
CA LYS A 39 -9.99 16.56 -14.27
C LYS A 39 -10.26 16.67 -15.77
N ARG A 40 -9.35 17.32 -16.51
CA ARG A 40 -9.45 17.45 -17.97
C ARG A 40 -9.20 16.13 -18.70
N GLN A 41 -8.36 15.27 -18.13
CA GLN A 41 -8.16 13.93 -18.64
C GLN A 41 -9.45 13.11 -18.51
N LEU A 42 -10.10 13.14 -17.34
CA LEU A 42 -11.38 12.48 -17.11
C LEU A 42 -12.50 13.01 -18.02
N SER A 43 -12.57 14.33 -18.25
CA SER A 43 -13.56 14.93 -19.16
C SER A 43 -13.21 14.78 -20.64
N LYS A 44 -12.07 14.16 -20.99
CA LYS A 44 -11.54 14.04 -22.36
C LYS A 44 -11.27 15.39 -23.04
N GLU A 45 -11.03 16.43 -22.26
CA GLU A 45 -10.72 17.79 -22.70
C GLU A 45 -9.21 18.07 -22.77
N LEU A 46 -8.37 17.16 -22.26
CA LEU A 46 -6.92 17.32 -22.25
C LEU A 46 -6.32 16.96 -23.62
N THR A 47 -6.28 17.90 -24.53
CA THR A 47 -5.58 17.75 -25.81
C THR A 47 -4.06 17.76 -25.63
N LEU A 48 -3.31 17.17 -26.57
CA LEU A 48 -1.85 17.14 -26.51
C LEU A 48 -1.21 18.53 -26.43
N SER A 49 -1.79 19.54 -27.11
CA SER A 49 -1.27 20.92 -27.07
C SER A 49 -1.51 21.56 -25.69
N LEU A 50 -2.69 21.33 -25.11
CA LEU A 50 -3.02 21.80 -23.77
C LEU A 50 -2.17 21.10 -22.70
N GLU A 51 -1.98 19.78 -22.83
CA GLU A 51 -1.13 18.99 -21.96
C GLU A 51 0.31 19.51 -21.93
N LYS A 52 0.91 19.76 -23.10
CA LYS A 52 2.26 20.34 -23.21
C LYS A 52 2.35 21.72 -22.58
N LYS A 53 1.32 22.56 -22.77
CA LYS A 53 1.27 23.91 -22.17
C LYS A 53 1.23 23.82 -20.64
N LEU A 54 0.32 23.04 -20.08
CA LEU A 54 0.16 22.86 -18.63
C LEU A 54 1.39 22.22 -18.00
N TRP A 55 2.01 21.25 -18.68
CA TRP A 55 3.29 20.69 -18.24
C TRP A 55 4.41 21.73 -18.21
N GLY A 56 4.48 22.61 -19.22
CA GLY A 56 5.39 23.75 -19.22
C GLY A 56 5.19 24.65 -17.99
N GLU A 57 3.93 24.98 -17.66
CA GLU A 57 3.59 25.75 -16.45
C GLU A 57 4.04 25.05 -15.16
N VAL A 58 3.86 23.72 -15.07
CA VAL A 58 4.38 22.91 -13.95
C VAL A 58 5.90 23.05 -13.83
N THR A 59 6.64 22.89 -14.93
CA THR A 59 8.11 22.98 -14.89
C THR A 59 8.61 24.37 -14.48
N GLU A 60 7.98 25.44 -15.00
CA GLU A 60 8.35 26.81 -14.65
C GLU A 60 7.99 27.14 -13.20
N ASN A 61 6.89 26.62 -12.67
CA ASN A 61 6.54 26.84 -11.28
C ASN A 61 7.54 26.16 -10.34
N LEU A 62 7.91 24.90 -10.64
CA LEU A 62 8.86 24.15 -9.82
C LEU A 62 10.23 24.81 -9.72
N LYS A 63 10.71 25.48 -10.79
CA LYS A 63 11.99 26.24 -10.74
C LYS A 63 12.00 27.32 -9.65
N LYS A 64 10.85 27.92 -9.33
CA LYS A 64 10.73 28.94 -8.27
C LYS A 64 11.02 28.38 -6.87
N GLY A 65 10.80 27.08 -6.66
CA GLY A 65 11.05 26.42 -5.36
C GLY A 65 12.51 26.46 -4.91
N ALA A 66 13.45 26.73 -5.82
CA ALA A 66 14.87 26.86 -5.51
C ALA A 66 15.21 28.13 -4.70
N ALA A 67 14.35 29.16 -4.70
CA ALA A 67 14.65 30.47 -4.15
C ALA A 67 14.98 30.47 -2.65
N GLY A 68 14.43 29.52 -1.88
CA GLY A 68 14.69 29.36 -0.45
C GLY A 68 15.78 28.34 -0.10
N LEU A 69 16.36 27.67 -1.09
CA LEU A 69 17.37 26.62 -0.89
C LEU A 69 18.78 27.20 -1.03
N THR A 70 19.77 26.55 -0.42
CA THR A 70 21.17 27.01 -0.41
C THR A 70 22.15 25.88 -0.73
N GLY A 71 23.32 26.23 -1.27
CA GLY A 71 24.43 25.30 -1.48
C GLY A 71 24.07 24.11 -2.37
N GLU A 72 24.57 22.93 -2.02
CA GLU A 72 24.36 21.70 -2.78
C GLU A 72 22.86 21.32 -2.88
N ALA A 73 22.07 21.59 -1.84
CA ALA A 73 20.63 21.33 -1.84
C ALA A 73 19.91 22.11 -2.95
N ARG A 74 20.29 23.38 -3.15
CA ARG A 74 19.76 24.20 -4.24
C ARG A 74 20.16 23.64 -5.60
N SER A 75 21.44 23.33 -5.79
CA SER A 75 21.93 22.80 -7.08
C SER A 75 21.25 21.48 -7.44
N LYS A 76 21.08 20.55 -6.49
CA LYS A 76 20.35 19.29 -6.71
C LYS A 76 18.89 19.53 -7.09
N TYR A 77 18.21 20.44 -6.39
CA TYR A 77 16.82 20.80 -6.70
C TYR A 77 16.70 21.40 -8.10
N GLU A 78 17.55 22.36 -8.48
CA GLU A 78 17.53 23.00 -9.80
C GLU A 78 17.78 22.00 -10.94
N VAL A 79 18.70 21.04 -10.74
CA VAL A 79 18.95 19.95 -11.70
C VAL A 79 17.72 19.03 -11.83
N GLY A 80 17.09 18.67 -10.71
CA GLY A 80 15.86 17.87 -10.69
C GLY A 80 14.70 18.57 -11.40
N ALA A 81 14.45 19.84 -11.05
CA ALA A 81 13.40 20.66 -11.66
C ALA A 81 13.65 20.89 -13.16
N GLY A 82 14.90 21.13 -13.56
CA GLY A 82 15.27 21.28 -14.97
C GLY A 82 15.08 19.99 -15.78
N SER A 83 15.27 18.83 -15.16
CA SER A 83 15.11 17.52 -15.81
C SER A 83 13.68 17.25 -16.26
N LEU A 84 12.67 17.88 -15.63
CA LEU A 84 11.26 17.74 -15.97
C LEU A 84 10.91 18.32 -17.35
N GLY A 85 11.74 19.22 -17.88
CA GLY A 85 11.59 19.75 -19.24
C GLY A 85 11.81 18.71 -20.34
N ARG A 86 12.30 17.50 -20.01
CA ARG A 86 12.58 16.43 -20.99
C ARG A 86 11.35 15.64 -21.42
N GLY A 87 10.25 15.69 -20.66
CA GLY A 87 9.04 14.94 -20.97
C GLY A 87 8.11 14.76 -19.77
N ILE A 88 7.03 14.03 -19.99
CA ILE A 88 6.11 13.58 -18.94
C ILE A 88 6.60 12.22 -18.44
N PHE A 89 6.64 12.04 -17.12
CA PHE A 89 7.15 10.84 -16.46
C PHE A 89 5.99 10.03 -15.85
N ASP A 90 6.21 8.74 -15.64
CA ASP A 90 5.27 7.90 -14.90
C ASP A 90 5.17 8.39 -13.44
N LEU A 91 6.30 8.46 -12.74
CA LEU A 91 6.44 9.16 -11.47
C LEU A 91 7.84 9.78 -11.39
N PHE A 92 7.90 11.07 -11.05
CA PHE A 92 9.14 11.80 -10.85
C PHE A 92 9.22 12.33 -9.42
N PRO A 93 10.20 11.90 -8.62
CA PRO A 93 10.49 12.49 -7.32
C PRO A 93 11.33 13.77 -7.46
N LEU A 94 10.91 14.83 -6.79
CA LEU A 94 11.67 16.07 -6.64
C LEU A 94 11.82 16.39 -5.16
N ASP A 95 13.06 16.29 -4.65
CA ASP A 95 13.40 16.55 -3.25
C ASP A 95 13.84 18.01 -3.06
N ALA A 96 13.29 18.68 -2.05
CA ALA A 96 13.81 19.95 -1.52
C ALA A 96 14.32 19.72 -0.09
N ARG A 97 15.57 20.13 0.17
CA ARG A 97 16.25 19.87 1.45
C ARG A 97 16.78 21.16 2.06
N SER A 98 16.85 21.19 3.39
CA SER A 98 17.56 22.24 4.11
C SER A 98 19.05 22.23 3.75
N GLY A 99 19.74 23.36 3.94
CA GLY A 99 21.17 23.47 3.66
C GLY A 99 22.04 22.51 4.48
N ASP A 100 21.58 22.08 5.65
CA ASP A 100 22.25 21.07 6.50
C ASP A 100 21.78 19.63 6.22
N GLY A 101 20.83 19.44 5.31
CA GLY A 101 20.31 18.13 4.89
C GLY A 101 19.46 17.38 5.93
N LYS A 102 19.18 17.99 7.08
CA LYS A 102 18.39 17.37 8.15
C LYS A 102 16.91 17.29 7.81
N ASP A 103 16.40 18.36 7.22
CA ASP A 103 15.01 18.50 6.84
C ASP A 103 14.84 18.27 5.34
N GLY A 104 13.74 17.62 4.97
CA GLY A 104 13.40 17.34 3.58
C GLY A 104 11.90 17.36 3.36
N ILE A 105 11.48 17.90 2.22
CA ILE A 105 10.16 17.65 1.64
C ILE A 105 10.35 17.06 0.25
N GLN A 106 9.40 16.24 -0.18
CA GLN A 106 9.41 15.62 -1.51
C GLN A 106 8.07 15.83 -2.20
N LEU A 107 8.14 16.17 -3.48
CA LEU A 107 7.04 16.07 -4.42
C LEU A 107 7.24 14.83 -5.28
N ILE A 108 6.24 13.98 -5.40
CA ILE A 108 6.20 12.88 -6.36
C ILE A 108 5.00 13.12 -7.25
N PHE A 109 5.20 13.17 -8.57
CA PHE A 109 4.11 13.40 -9.51
C PHE A 109 4.40 12.86 -10.91
N GLY A 110 3.36 12.65 -11.70
CA GLY A 110 3.46 12.09 -13.05
C GLY A 110 2.14 11.45 -13.48
N LYS A 111 2.22 10.45 -14.37
CA LYS A 111 1.10 9.60 -14.74
C LYS A 111 1.22 8.21 -14.09
N VAL A 112 0.27 7.86 -13.23
CA VAL A 112 0.23 6.54 -12.56
C VAL A 112 -0.93 5.74 -13.11
N PHE A 113 -0.74 4.43 -13.31
CA PHE A 113 -1.85 3.52 -13.62
C PHE A 113 -2.98 3.68 -12.61
N SER A 114 -4.20 3.77 -13.12
CA SER A 114 -5.38 4.04 -12.31
C SER A 114 -5.59 2.98 -11.22
N PRO A 115 -5.80 3.37 -9.96
CA PRO A 115 -6.28 2.45 -8.94
C PRO A 115 -7.71 1.97 -9.22
N GLU A 116 -8.41 2.53 -10.22
CA GLU A 116 -9.76 2.15 -10.64
C GLU A 116 -9.79 0.96 -11.62
N GLY A 117 -8.62 0.52 -12.14
CA GLY A 117 -8.50 -0.71 -12.92
C GLY A 117 -9.00 -0.64 -14.37
N ASP A 118 -9.03 0.56 -14.95
CA ASP A 118 -9.43 0.80 -16.35
C ASP A 118 -8.28 0.65 -17.37
N GLY A 119 -7.05 0.41 -16.89
CA GLY A 119 -5.85 0.24 -17.72
C GLY A 119 -5.24 1.55 -18.22
N GLU A 120 -5.74 2.70 -17.79
CA GLU A 120 -5.25 4.02 -18.18
C GLU A 120 -4.30 4.61 -17.10
N SER A 121 -3.36 5.44 -17.53
CA SER A 121 -2.47 6.18 -16.61
C SER A 121 -2.95 7.62 -16.43
N TYR A 122 -3.16 8.02 -15.18
CA TYR A 122 -3.73 9.31 -14.80
C TYR A 122 -2.72 10.24 -14.15
N TYR A 123 -2.84 11.54 -14.47
CA TYR A 123 -2.12 12.58 -13.74
C TYR A 123 -2.37 12.48 -12.24
N SER A 124 -1.28 12.49 -11.49
CA SER A 124 -1.23 12.04 -10.11
C SER A 124 -0.09 12.73 -9.38
N GLY A 125 -0.28 13.08 -8.11
CA GLY A 125 0.81 13.63 -7.30
C GLY A 125 0.56 13.70 -5.80
N ALA A 126 1.66 13.71 -5.05
CA ALA A 126 1.69 13.82 -3.60
C ALA A 126 2.88 14.67 -3.17
N ALA A 127 2.69 15.51 -2.15
CA ALA A 127 3.76 16.25 -1.51
C ALA A 127 3.77 15.95 -0.01
N GLY A 128 4.94 15.65 0.55
CA GLY A 128 5.09 15.29 1.95
C GLY A 128 6.43 15.69 2.55
N ALA A 129 6.48 15.81 3.87
CA ALA A 129 7.72 15.93 4.62
C ALA A 129 8.36 14.57 4.82
N GLU A 130 9.67 14.48 4.66
CA GLU A 130 10.43 13.25 4.89
C GLU A 130 10.38 12.88 6.38
N ASN A 131 9.84 11.69 6.67
CA ASN A 131 9.75 11.18 8.03
C ASN A 131 10.80 10.09 8.26
N ARG A 132 11.98 10.52 8.70
CA ARG A 132 13.12 9.65 9.04
C ARG A 132 12.96 8.89 10.35
N GLY A 133 11.87 9.13 11.09
CA GLY A 133 11.59 8.43 12.35
C GLY A 133 11.42 6.92 12.18
N TYR A 134 11.18 6.47 10.95
CA TYR A 134 10.99 5.07 10.59
C TYR A 134 12.22 4.40 9.95
N ASP A 135 13.28 5.14 9.63
CA ASP A 135 14.48 4.60 8.94
C ASP A 135 15.10 3.43 9.72
N ARG A 136 15.22 3.59 11.04
CA ARG A 136 15.76 2.52 11.91
C ARG A 136 14.89 1.27 11.90
N LEU A 137 13.57 1.42 11.85
CA LEU A 137 12.64 0.30 11.80
C LEU A 137 12.81 -0.47 10.48
N ILE A 138 12.93 0.25 9.36
CA ILE A 138 13.14 -0.34 8.04
C ILE A 138 14.48 -1.09 8.01
N LEU A 139 15.55 -0.46 8.49
CA LEU A 139 16.89 -1.08 8.57
C LEU A 139 16.88 -2.34 9.44
N GLU A 140 16.28 -2.27 10.64
CA GLU A 140 16.20 -3.43 11.54
C GLU A 140 15.37 -4.57 10.92
N TYR A 141 14.31 -4.27 10.17
CA TYR A 141 13.57 -5.27 9.43
C TYR A 141 14.45 -5.93 8.35
N ASP A 142 15.14 -5.11 7.56
CA ASP A 142 15.97 -5.56 6.44
C ASP A 142 17.17 -6.39 6.91
N ASP A 143 17.77 -6.06 8.05
CA ASP A 143 18.85 -6.83 8.67
C ASP A 143 18.43 -8.26 9.04
N ASN A 144 17.13 -8.49 9.26
CA ASN A 144 16.57 -9.82 9.57
C ASN A 144 16.15 -10.62 8.32
N MET A 145 16.25 -10.03 7.13
CA MET A 145 15.78 -10.64 5.88
C MET A 145 16.44 -12.00 5.56
N GLY A 146 17.72 -12.14 5.91
CA GLY A 146 18.45 -13.40 5.77
C GLY A 146 17.87 -14.51 6.64
N LEU A 147 17.46 -14.21 7.87
CA LEU A 147 16.82 -15.16 8.79
C LEU A 147 15.46 -15.60 8.23
N PHE A 148 14.64 -14.66 7.80
CA PHE A 148 13.30 -14.93 7.27
C PHE A 148 13.33 -15.92 6.11
N THR A 149 14.26 -15.71 5.18
CA THR A 149 14.37 -16.54 3.98
C THR A 149 15.06 -17.87 4.22
N GLU A 150 16.01 -17.93 5.16
CA GLU A 150 16.60 -19.19 5.62
C GLU A 150 15.52 -20.12 6.19
N GLU A 151 14.70 -19.61 7.11
CA GLU A 151 13.68 -20.40 7.78
C GLU A 151 12.50 -20.75 6.86
N LEU A 152 12.01 -19.81 6.05
CA LEU A 152 10.85 -20.06 5.18
C LEU A 152 11.17 -20.98 4.00
N MET A 153 12.39 -20.89 3.46
CA MET A 153 12.70 -21.45 2.15
C MET A 153 13.87 -22.43 2.17
N ILE A 154 15.04 -21.99 2.63
CA ILE A 154 16.29 -22.75 2.47
C ILE A 154 16.23 -24.02 3.34
N SER A 155 15.86 -23.88 4.61
CA SER A 155 15.69 -25.00 5.54
C SER A 155 14.63 -26.01 5.08
N ARG A 156 13.65 -25.54 4.29
CA ARG A 156 12.58 -26.36 3.70
C ARG A 156 12.94 -26.96 2.35
N GLY A 157 14.20 -26.80 1.92
CA GLY A 157 14.75 -27.43 0.73
C GLY A 157 14.46 -26.69 -0.57
N TYR A 158 14.09 -25.40 -0.52
CA TYR A 158 13.94 -24.57 -1.72
C TYR A 158 15.24 -24.53 -2.53
N LYS A 159 15.14 -24.71 -3.85
CA LYS A 159 16.30 -24.79 -4.77
C LYS A 159 16.39 -23.61 -5.75
N GLY A 160 15.40 -22.72 -5.75
CA GLY A 160 15.38 -21.56 -6.63
C GLY A 160 16.19 -20.38 -6.08
N LYS A 161 16.21 -19.30 -6.86
CA LYS A 161 16.73 -18.00 -6.40
C LYS A 161 15.81 -17.45 -5.30
N VAL A 162 16.39 -17.04 -4.16
CA VAL A 162 15.62 -16.52 -3.02
C VAL A 162 15.04 -15.14 -3.32
N PHE A 163 15.84 -14.23 -3.90
CA PHE A 163 15.41 -12.87 -4.25
C PHE A 163 15.45 -12.65 -5.77
N GLN A 164 14.38 -12.15 -6.38
CA GLN A 164 14.37 -11.83 -7.82
C GLN A 164 15.10 -10.52 -8.16
N GLY A 165 15.25 -9.61 -7.20
CA GLY A 165 16.01 -8.36 -7.33
C GLY A 165 16.40 -7.82 -5.95
N ASP A 166 16.92 -6.60 -5.93
CA ASP A 166 17.12 -5.87 -4.68
C ASP A 166 15.76 -5.40 -4.16
N LEU A 167 15.60 -5.41 -2.84
CA LEU A 167 14.40 -4.83 -2.22
C LEU A 167 14.36 -3.32 -2.50
N PRO A 168 13.17 -2.75 -2.75
CA PRO A 168 13.07 -1.34 -3.07
C PRO A 168 13.45 -0.51 -1.85
N HIS A 169 14.11 0.61 -2.10
CA HIS A 169 14.44 1.59 -1.08
C HIS A 169 13.15 2.29 -0.62
N ILE A 170 12.83 2.16 0.66
CA ILE A 170 11.65 2.81 1.25
C ILE A 170 11.97 4.21 1.76
N LYS A 171 11.11 5.17 1.43
CA LYS A 171 11.05 6.49 2.08
C LYS A 171 9.65 6.68 2.67
N CYS A 172 9.57 7.16 3.92
CA CYS A 172 8.30 7.53 4.53
C CYS A 172 8.06 9.04 4.40
N LEU A 173 6.85 9.43 4.03
CA LEU A 173 6.41 10.82 3.97
C LEU A 173 5.21 11.09 4.87
N ASP A 174 5.26 12.19 5.59
CA ASP A 174 4.08 12.85 6.15
C ASP A 174 3.48 13.76 5.08
N VAL A 175 2.50 13.24 4.34
CA VAL A 175 1.85 13.91 3.22
C VAL A 175 1.04 15.12 3.69
N PHE A 176 1.25 16.27 3.06
CA PHE A 176 0.53 17.51 3.31
C PHE A 176 -0.31 18.00 2.12
N SER A 177 -0.26 17.30 0.98
CA SER A 177 -1.08 17.59 -0.20
C SER A 177 -1.12 16.38 -1.15
N LEU A 178 -2.28 16.14 -1.75
CA LEU A 178 -2.51 15.12 -2.79
C LEU A 178 -3.19 15.76 -4.01
N ALA A 179 -3.01 15.16 -5.18
CA ALA A 179 -3.74 15.51 -6.40
C ALA A 179 -3.90 14.32 -7.35
N GLY A 180 -4.89 14.44 -8.22
CA GLY A 180 -5.13 13.53 -9.33
C GLY A 180 -5.50 12.13 -8.89
N GLY A 181 -4.98 11.11 -9.58
CA GLY A 181 -5.24 9.71 -9.26
C GLY A 181 -4.82 9.29 -7.84
N LEU A 182 -3.87 9.98 -7.21
CA LEU A 182 -3.52 9.73 -5.80
C LEU A 182 -4.50 10.36 -4.81
N ASN A 183 -5.35 11.29 -5.26
CA ASN A 183 -6.44 11.88 -4.50
C ASN A 183 -7.82 11.28 -4.87
N ALA A 184 -7.84 10.16 -5.60
CA ALA A 184 -9.06 9.45 -5.96
C ALA A 184 -9.78 8.86 -4.72
N LEU A 185 -10.89 8.19 -4.98
CA LEU A 185 -11.77 7.61 -3.96
C LEU A 185 -11.02 6.65 -3.03
N HIS A 186 -10.25 5.73 -3.61
CA HIS A 186 -9.38 4.80 -2.89
C HIS A 186 -7.94 5.30 -2.92
N LYS A 187 -7.63 6.19 -1.98
CA LYS A 187 -6.29 6.78 -1.85
C LYS A 187 -5.24 5.69 -1.52
N PRO A 188 -4.14 5.60 -2.27
CA PRO A 188 -3.09 4.64 -2.00
C PRO A 188 -2.32 5.01 -0.72
N ILE A 189 -1.70 4.01 -0.10
CA ILE A 189 -0.81 4.19 1.07
C ILE A 189 0.66 4.31 0.68
N CYS A 190 0.99 3.96 -0.56
CA CYS A 190 2.33 4.04 -1.08
C CYS A 190 2.30 4.11 -2.60
N VAL A 191 3.44 4.52 -3.17
CA VAL A 191 3.70 4.46 -4.60
C VAL A 191 5.03 3.79 -4.87
N PHE A 192 5.06 2.93 -5.88
CA PHE A 192 6.27 2.27 -6.35
C PHE A 192 6.76 2.88 -7.65
N PHE A 193 8.06 3.14 -7.75
CA PHE A 193 8.67 3.70 -8.96
C PHE A 193 10.11 3.23 -9.13
N SER A 194 10.61 3.41 -10.34
CA SER A 194 11.99 3.09 -10.74
C SER A 194 12.55 4.29 -11.48
N GLY A 195 13.87 4.49 -11.43
CA GLY A 195 14.55 5.53 -12.19
C GLY A 195 14.62 5.28 -13.72
N GLY A 196 13.83 4.34 -14.25
CA GLY A 196 13.85 3.88 -15.65
C GLY A 196 12.64 3.00 -15.99
N THR A 197 12.57 2.47 -17.21
CA THR A 197 11.47 1.60 -17.68
C THR A 197 11.38 0.33 -16.84
N LYS A 198 10.20 0.06 -16.29
CA LYS A 198 9.91 -1.17 -15.56
C LYS A 198 9.63 -2.29 -16.55
N GLU A 199 10.23 -3.46 -16.32
CA GLU A 199 9.92 -4.68 -17.09
C GLU A 199 8.92 -5.57 -16.35
N ASN A 200 8.89 -5.49 -15.01
CA ASN A 200 7.98 -6.23 -14.12
C ASN A 200 7.94 -5.63 -12.69
N VAL A 201 7.10 -6.16 -11.81
CA VAL A 201 7.03 -5.76 -10.38
C VAL A 201 8.38 -5.87 -9.67
N SER A 202 9.16 -6.94 -9.90
CA SER A 202 10.48 -7.11 -9.27
C SER A 202 11.58 -6.17 -9.79
N SER A 203 11.28 -5.32 -10.79
CA SER A 203 12.18 -4.25 -11.28
C SER A 203 11.99 -2.90 -10.57
N LEU A 204 11.02 -2.81 -9.66
CA LEU A 204 10.76 -1.63 -8.84
C LEU A 204 11.90 -1.43 -7.83
N SER A 205 12.49 -0.22 -7.80
CA SER A 205 13.65 0.07 -6.95
C SER A 205 13.39 1.07 -5.83
N HIS A 206 12.26 1.77 -5.87
CA HIS A 206 11.89 2.77 -4.88
C HIS A 206 10.43 2.63 -4.48
N MET A 207 10.17 2.83 -3.20
CA MET A 207 8.83 2.90 -2.64
C MET A 207 8.73 4.14 -1.76
N THR A 208 7.67 4.90 -1.93
CA THR A 208 7.34 5.98 -1.00
C THR A 208 6.04 5.66 -0.27
N VAL A 209 6.11 5.62 1.05
CA VAL A 209 4.98 5.31 1.95
C VAL A 209 4.42 6.62 2.50
N PHE A 210 3.11 6.81 2.35
CA PHE A 210 2.37 7.94 2.89
C PHE A 210 1.94 7.61 4.33
N ILE A 211 2.92 7.62 5.24
CA ILE A 211 2.80 6.97 6.54
C ILE A 211 1.73 7.60 7.43
N ASN A 212 1.60 8.94 7.40
CA ASN A 212 0.56 9.65 8.14
C ASN A 212 -0.85 9.33 7.61
N LEU A 213 -1.02 9.22 6.28
CA LEU A 213 -2.29 8.82 5.67
C LEU A 213 -2.65 7.38 6.02
N TYR A 214 -1.65 6.50 6.02
CA TYR A 214 -1.87 5.10 6.35
C TYR A 214 -2.35 4.94 7.80
N ALA A 215 -1.67 5.59 8.74
CA ALA A 215 -2.06 5.59 10.15
C ALA A 215 -3.42 6.27 10.39
N ALA A 216 -3.68 7.39 9.73
CA ALA A 216 -4.97 8.08 9.82
C ALA A 216 -6.11 7.22 9.27
N ARG A 217 -5.92 6.57 8.11
CA ARG A 217 -6.90 5.62 7.56
C ARG A 217 -7.18 4.47 8.53
N PHE A 218 -6.13 3.90 9.11
CA PHE A 218 -6.30 2.82 10.06
C PHE A 218 -7.17 3.25 11.24
N LYS A 219 -6.85 4.38 11.88
CA LYS A 219 -7.63 4.90 13.02
C LYS A 219 -9.06 5.28 12.65
N ALA A 220 -9.25 5.93 11.51
CA ALA A 220 -10.54 6.46 11.11
C ALA A 220 -11.51 5.39 10.59
N LEU A 221 -10.98 4.30 10.03
CA LEU A 221 -11.73 3.27 9.31
C LEU A 221 -11.46 1.86 9.82
N THR A 222 -10.22 1.36 9.72
CA THR A 222 -9.88 -0.04 10.02
C THR A 222 -10.13 -0.40 11.47
N GLU A 223 -9.78 0.49 12.40
CA GLU A 223 -10.02 0.29 13.83
C GLU A 223 -11.51 0.16 14.13
N LYS A 224 -12.36 0.94 13.46
CA LYS A 224 -13.83 0.85 13.63
C LYS A 224 -14.37 -0.48 13.11
N ILE A 225 -13.84 -0.97 11.99
CA ILE A 225 -14.14 -2.32 11.50
C ILE A 225 -13.72 -3.36 12.54
N ALA A 226 -12.50 -3.25 13.07
CA ALA A 226 -11.98 -4.17 14.09
C ALA A 226 -12.84 -4.17 15.35
N LEU A 227 -13.13 -3.02 15.94
CA LEU A 227 -13.92 -2.91 17.18
C LEU A 227 -15.32 -3.50 17.02
N ARG A 228 -15.90 -3.41 15.82
CA ARG A 228 -17.22 -3.93 15.53
C ARG A 228 -17.22 -5.43 15.26
N TYR A 229 -16.24 -5.93 14.51
CA TYR A 229 -16.26 -7.29 13.96
C TYR A 229 -15.20 -8.24 14.53
N LEU A 230 -14.19 -7.78 15.27
CA LEU A 230 -13.15 -8.62 15.85
C LEU A 230 -13.25 -8.64 17.38
N SER A 231 -13.12 -9.83 17.95
CA SER A 231 -13.01 -10.04 19.39
C SER A 231 -11.60 -9.65 19.86
N GLY A 232 -11.49 -8.87 20.94
CA GLY A 232 -10.20 -8.39 21.47
C GLY A 232 -9.62 -7.18 20.74
N ALA A 233 -10.37 -6.59 19.80
CA ALA A 233 -9.93 -5.40 19.05
C ALA A 233 -9.77 -4.14 19.91
N GLU A 234 -10.24 -4.15 21.16
CA GLU A 234 -10.00 -3.08 22.13
C GLU A 234 -8.50 -2.82 22.33
N ALA A 235 -7.66 -3.84 22.17
CA ALA A 235 -6.20 -3.72 22.20
C ALA A 235 -5.63 -2.81 21.10
N LEU A 236 -6.34 -2.65 19.98
CA LEU A 236 -5.95 -1.78 18.86
C LEU A 236 -6.31 -0.31 19.13
N ALA A 237 -7.42 -0.06 19.85
CA ALA A 237 -7.87 1.28 20.20
C ALA A 237 -6.85 2.02 21.08
N GLU A 238 -6.08 1.28 21.89
CA GLU A 238 -5.02 1.81 22.75
C GLU A 238 -3.79 2.32 21.99
N LEU A 239 -3.60 1.91 20.73
CA LEU A 239 -2.41 2.30 19.96
C LEU A 239 -2.40 3.81 19.71
N SER A 240 -1.28 4.47 19.93
CA SER A 240 -1.06 5.80 19.37
C SER A 240 -0.98 5.76 17.84
N LEU A 241 -1.09 6.92 17.18
CA LEU A 241 -0.90 7.02 15.73
C LEU A 241 0.50 6.54 15.31
N ASP A 242 1.54 6.83 16.09
CA ASP A 242 2.91 6.37 15.81
C ASP A 242 3.03 4.85 15.94
N GLU A 243 2.47 4.25 16.99
CA GLU A 243 2.49 2.80 17.16
C GLU A 243 1.72 2.10 16.04
N ALA A 244 0.53 2.61 15.66
CA ALA A 244 -0.21 2.10 14.51
C ALA A 244 0.63 2.20 13.23
N ALA A 245 1.25 3.36 12.97
CA ALA A 245 2.14 3.56 11.82
C ALA A 245 3.30 2.55 11.79
N ARG A 246 3.95 2.28 12.93
CA ARG A 246 5.03 1.29 13.04
C ARG A 246 4.56 -0.10 12.68
N LEU A 247 3.44 -0.55 13.24
CA LEU A 247 2.90 -1.89 12.96
C LEU A 247 2.48 -2.03 11.50
N LEU A 248 1.82 -1.02 10.94
CA LEU A 248 1.43 -0.97 9.53
C LEU A 248 2.64 -0.99 8.60
N LEU A 249 3.71 -0.28 8.95
CA LEU A 249 4.95 -0.25 8.17
C LEU A 249 5.70 -1.59 8.22
N ILE A 250 5.74 -2.26 9.38
CA ILE A 250 6.32 -3.61 9.51
C ILE A 250 5.58 -4.59 8.60
N TRP A 251 4.24 -4.57 8.64
CA TRP A 251 3.44 -5.40 7.74
C TRP A 251 3.70 -5.05 6.27
N LEU A 252 3.67 -3.77 5.92
CA LEU A 252 3.87 -3.30 4.56
C LEU A 252 5.26 -3.65 4.02
N ARG A 253 6.34 -3.53 4.83
CA ARG A 253 7.69 -3.92 4.42
C ARG A 253 7.79 -5.42 4.18
N GLY A 254 7.14 -6.23 5.03
CA GLY A 254 7.10 -7.68 4.81
C GLY A 254 6.32 -8.07 3.56
N HIS A 255 5.22 -7.38 3.29
CA HIS A 255 4.42 -7.56 2.09
C HIS A 255 5.23 -7.18 0.84
N ASP A 256 5.81 -5.98 0.82
CA ASP A 256 6.71 -5.53 -0.23
C ASP A 256 7.84 -6.54 -0.50
N ALA A 257 8.58 -6.96 0.53
CA ALA A 257 9.63 -7.96 0.38
C ALA A 257 9.11 -9.29 -0.19
N GLY A 258 7.87 -9.67 0.17
CA GLY A 258 7.20 -10.86 -0.35
C GLY A 258 7.06 -10.89 -1.87
N HIS A 259 6.95 -9.74 -2.54
CA HIS A 259 6.94 -9.66 -4.01
C HIS A 259 8.27 -10.12 -4.61
N PHE A 260 9.39 -9.88 -3.93
CA PHE A 260 10.74 -10.19 -4.41
C PHE A 260 11.22 -11.57 -3.99
N ILE A 261 10.53 -12.21 -3.04
CA ILE A 261 10.90 -13.52 -2.50
C ILE A 261 10.34 -14.67 -3.34
N GLY A 262 11.20 -15.64 -3.64
CA GLY A 262 10.87 -16.85 -4.40
C GLY A 262 10.73 -16.59 -5.89
N ALA A 263 10.03 -17.48 -6.60
CA ALA A 263 9.79 -17.32 -8.03
C ALA A 263 8.71 -16.25 -8.29
N ASP A 264 8.89 -15.48 -9.37
CA ASP A 264 8.00 -14.38 -9.79
C ASP A 264 7.39 -14.68 -11.18
N ARG A 265 6.99 -15.95 -11.37
CA ARG A 265 6.23 -16.41 -12.53
C ARG A 265 5.52 -17.72 -12.21
N LEU A 266 4.36 -17.95 -12.81
CA LEU A 266 3.66 -19.23 -12.76
C LEU A 266 3.72 -19.87 -14.15
N GLY A 267 4.72 -20.73 -14.35
CA GLY A 267 4.90 -21.41 -15.64
C GLY A 267 5.44 -20.46 -16.72
N ARG A 268 4.95 -20.62 -17.95
CA ARG A 268 5.39 -19.84 -19.12
C ARG A 268 4.39 -18.77 -19.55
N VAL A 269 3.14 -18.89 -19.12
CA VAL A 269 2.01 -18.11 -19.66
C VAL A 269 1.40 -17.20 -18.60
N MET A 270 1.48 -17.56 -17.32
CA MET A 270 0.86 -16.79 -16.23
C MET A 270 1.88 -15.85 -15.57
N SER A 271 1.70 -14.55 -15.81
CA SER A 271 2.53 -13.43 -15.33
C SER A 271 1.66 -12.27 -14.83
N GLU A 272 2.26 -11.12 -14.55
CA GLU A 272 1.58 -9.90 -14.03
C GLU A 272 0.39 -9.38 -14.85
N PHE A 273 0.23 -9.81 -16.10
CA PHE A 273 -0.93 -9.45 -16.92
C PHE A 273 -2.15 -10.37 -16.69
N ASP A 274 -2.00 -11.45 -15.92
CA ASP A 274 -3.08 -12.36 -15.55
C ASP A 274 -3.66 -11.99 -14.16
N SER A 275 -4.97 -11.85 -14.07
CA SER A 275 -5.62 -11.46 -12.81
C SER A 275 -5.44 -12.48 -11.68
N ASN A 276 -5.44 -13.78 -11.99
CA ASN A 276 -5.19 -14.81 -10.98
C ASN A 276 -3.73 -14.77 -10.52
N TYR A 277 -2.80 -14.36 -11.39
CA TYR A 277 -1.40 -14.19 -11.02
C TYR A 277 -1.29 -13.10 -9.99
N MET A 278 -1.85 -11.93 -10.29
CA MET A 278 -1.79 -10.78 -9.38
C MET A 278 -2.40 -11.13 -8.03
N VAL A 279 -3.58 -11.76 -7.98
CA VAL A 279 -4.20 -12.20 -6.72
C VAL A 279 -3.31 -13.16 -5.92
N LEU A 280 -2.69 -14.15 -6.59
CA LEU A 280 -1.77 -15.08 -5.93
C LEU A 280 -0.48 -14.40 -5.50
N HIS A 281 -0.02 -13.40 -6.24
CA HIS A 281 1.20 -12.68 -5.96
C HIS A 281 1.02 -11.78 -4.74
N GLU A 282 -0.10 -11.07 -4.64
CA GLU A 282 -0.51 -10.34 -3.43
C GLU A 282 -0.66 -11.28 -2.23
N LEU A 283 -1.35 -12.41 -2.42
CA LEU A 283 -1.56 -13.41 -1.36
C LEU A 283 -0.25 -14.00 -0.83
N LYS A 284 0.68 -14.37 -1.73
CA LYS A 284 2.03 -14.81 -1.36
C LYS A 284 2.71 -13.74 -0.50
N SER A 285 2.62 -12.49 -0.93
CA SER A 285 3.30 -11.37 -0.30
C SER A 285 2.75 -11.08 1.10
N ASP A 286 1.43 -11.09 1.26
CA ASP A 286 0.76 -10.97 2.57
C ASP A 286 1.11 -12.11 3.52
N MET A 287 1.15 -13.37 3.03
CA MET A 287 1.50 -14.52 3.86
C MET A 287 2.95 -14.48 4.30
N ILE A 288 3.87 -14.04 3.43
CA ILE A 288 5.27 -13.81 3.79
C ILE A 288 5.38 -12.71 4.85
N ALA A 289 4.63 -11.61 4.70
CA ALA A 289 4.59 -10.54 5.69
C ALA A 289 4.18 -11.06 7.08
N LEU A 290 3.07 -11.80 7.15
CA LEU A 290 2.56 -12.40 8.38
C LEU A 290 3.51 -13.46 8.96
N TYR A 291 4.18 -14.23 8.10
CA TYR A 291 5.18 -15.22 8.51
C TYR A 291 6.36 -14.53 9.19
N ASN A 292 6.87 -13.44 8.60
CA ASN A 292 8.03 -12.71 9.14
C ASN A 292 7.77 -12.11 10.53
N MET A 293 6.53 -11.76 10.85
CA MET A 293 6.18 -11.12 12.14
C MET A 293 6.61 -11.94 13.36
N LYS A 294 6.45 -13.27 13.35
CA LYS A 294 6.82 -14.11 14.50
C LYS A 294 8.31 -14.03 14.84
N HIS A 295 9.16 -13.86 13.83
CA HIS A 295 10.61 -13.70 13.98
C HIS A 295 11.00 -12.33 14.53
N LEU A 296 10.10 -11.34 14.46
CA LEU A 296 10.29 -10.01 15.01
C LEU A 296 9.83 -9.87 16.46
N SER A 297 9.28 -10.92 17.06
CA SER A 297 8.73 -10.93 18.43
C SER A 297 9.75 -10.58 19.52
N GLY A 298 11.03 -10.87 19.29
CA GLY A 298 12.14 -10.49 20.18
C GLY A 298 12.64 -9.05 20.00
N GLY A 299 12.26 -8.38 18.90
CA GLY A 299 12.76 -7.06 18.50
C GLY A 299 11.62 -6.08 18.25
N LEU A 300 11.38 -5.75 16.98
CA LEU A 300 10.38 -4.77 16.53
C LEU A 300 8.95 -5.03 17.05
N LEU A 301 8.58 -6.28 17.37
CA LEU A 301 7.24 -6.68 17.82
C LEU A 301 7.20 -7.22 19.26
N LYS A 302 8.15 -6.81 20.10
CA LYS A 302 8.20 -7.19 21.53
C LYS A 302 7.07 -6.60 22.37
N GLY A 303 6.88 -7.14 23.58
CA GLY A 303 5.99 -6.53 24.59
C GLY A 303 4.50 -6.62 24.25
N GLY A 304 4.07 -7.69 23.57
CA GLY A 304 2.69 -7.89 23.15
C GLY A 304 2.32 -7.22 21.82
N LEU A 305 3.26 -6.52 21.17
CA LEU A 305 3.03 -5.91 19.86
C LEU A 305 2.80 -6.95 18.75
N LEU A 306 3.36 -8.16 18.84
CA LEU A 306 3.08 -9.24 17.89
C LEU A 306 1.58 -9.55 17.81
N HIS A 307 0.92 -9.71 18.95
CA HIS A 307 -0.51 -9.98 19.01
C HIS A 307 -1.32 -8.84 18.38
N LYS A 308 -0.97 -7.58 18.72
CA LYS A 308 -1.60 -6.40 18.12
C LYS A 308 -1.35 -6.32 16.61
N ALA A 309 -0.17 -6.71 16.12
CA ALA A 309 0.16 -6.74 14.70
C ALA A 309 -0.72 -7.76 13.95
N TYR A 310 -0.90 -8.98 14.47
CA TYR A 310 -1.79 -9.96 13.85
C TYR A 310 -3.25 -9.49 13.81
N LEU A 311 -3.77 -8.95 14.90
CA LEU A 311 -5.13 -8.39 14.93
C LEU A 311 -5.29 -7.22 13.94
N LEU A 312 -4.29 -6.34 13.86
CA LEU A 312 -4.26 -5.20 12.94
C LEU A 312 -4.25 -5.67 11.48
N THR A 313 -3.44 -6.67 11.12
CA THR A 313 -3.41 -7.20 9.74
C THR A 313 -4.71 -7.91 9.39
N VAL A 314 -5.32 -8.66 10.31
CA VAL A 314 -6.66 -9.23 10.10
C VAL A 314 -7.69 -8.13 9.89
N ALA A 315 -7.61 -7.02 10.65
CA ALA A 315 -8.51 -5.89 10.45
C ALA A 315 -8.31 -5.20 9.09
N GLU A 316 -7.07 -5.00 8.64
CA GLU A 316 -6.78 -4.51 7.28
C GLU A 316 -7.33 -5.46 6.22
N MET A 317 -7.18 -6.77 6.39
CA MET A 317 -7.77 -7.79 5.50
C MET A 317 -9.30 -7.64 5.40
N LEU A 318 -10.00 -7.45 6.53
CA LEU A 318 -11.44 -7.16 6.53
C LEU A 318 -11.76 -5.84 5.79
N ARG A 319 -10.95 -4.80 5.98
CA ARG A 319 -11.11 -3.52 5.26
C ARG A 319 -10.90 -3.69 3.75
N TYR A 320 -9.90 -4.44 3.29
CA TYR A 320 -9.67 -4.69 1.87
C TYR A 320 -10.88 -5.36 1.20
N MET A 321 -11.52 -6.33 1.88
CA MET A 321 -12.75 -6.96 1.40
C MET A 321 -13.94 -5.99 1.26
N ARG A 322 -13.91 -4.83 1.93
CA ARG A 322 -14.93 -3.76 1.79
C ARG A 322 -14.70 -2.81 0.62
N ARG A 323 -13.55 -2.87 -0.07
CA ARG A 323 -13.24 -2.04 -1.26
C ARG A 323 -14.11 -2.39 -2.48
N GLU A 324 -14.90 -3.46 -2.39
CA GLU A 324 -15.61 -4.10 -3.50
C GLU A 324 -14.67 -4.56 -4.62
N GLY A 325 -15.24 -5.14 -5.68
CA GLY A 325 -14.47 -5.54 -6.85
C GLY A 325 -13.47 -6.66 -6.56
N PHE A 326 -13.93 -7.75 -5.93
CA PHE A 326 -13.10 -8.93 -5.62
C PHE A 326 -12.29 -9.40 -6.84
N VAL A 327 -12.91 -9.40 -8.02
CA VAL A 327 -12.28 -9.78 -9.30
C VAL A 327 -11.52 -8.65 -10.00
N LYS A 328 -11.67 -7.40 -9.54
CA LYS A 328 -11.07 -6.20 -10.15
C LYS A 328 -9.79 -5.76 -9.43
N HIS A 329 -9.72 -5.98 -8.12
CA HIS A 329 -8.60 -5.55 -7.28
C HIS A 329 -7.88 -6.77 -6.70
N PRO A 330 -6.62 -7.04 -7.10
CA PRO A 330 -5.83 -8.14 -6.59
C PRO A 330 -5.80 -8.24 -5.06
N ASP A 331 -5.60 -7.12 -4.36
CA ASP A 331 -5.58 -7.04 -2.89
C ASP A 331 -6.89 -7.50 -2.24
N THR A 332 -8.04 -7.19 -2.87
CA THR A 332 -9.36 -7.62 -2.37
C THR A 332 -9.51 -9.14 -2.53
N GLY A 333 -9.04 -9.67 -3.67
CA GLY A 333 -9.03 -11.10 -3.93
C GLY A 333 -8.09 -11.87 -3.00
N SER A 334 -6.88 -11.36 -2.76
CA SER A 334 -5.92 -11.98 -1.84
C SER A 334 -6.45 -12.01 -0.42
N ALA A 335 -7.02 -10.89 0.07
CA ALA A 335 -7.62 -10.79 1.39
C ALA A 335 -8.75 -11.82 1.58
N TYR A 336 -9.59 -12.03 0.55
CA TYR A 336 -10.64 -13.05 0.59
C TYR A 336 -10.07 -14.47 0.65
N LEU A 337 -9.09 -14.80 -0.19
CA LEU A 337 -8.46 -16.12 -0.19
C LEU A 337 -7.76 -16.42 1.14
N ALA A 338 -7.06 -15.43 1.72
CA ALA A 338 -6.46 -15.53 3.05
C ALA A 338 -7.52 -15.80 4.12
N TYR A 339 -8.60 -14.99 4.17
CA TYR A 339 -9.70 -15.19 5.11
C TYR A 339 -10.29 -16.60 5.00
N ARG A 340 -10.56 -17.06 3.77
CA ARG A 340 -11.13 -18.38 3.53
C ARG A 340 -10.21 -19.50 4.03
N HIS A 341 -8.91 -19.41 3.73
CA HIS A 341 -7.94 -20.37 4.22
C HIS A 341 -7.87 -20.41 5.74
N PHE A 342 -7.80 -19.23 6.39
CA PHE A 342 -7.77 -19.12 7.84
C PHE A 342 -9.05 -19.65 8.51
N ARG A 343 -10.21 -19.43 7.88
CA ARG A 343 -11.49 -19.94 8.36
C ARG A 343 -11.57 -21.45 8.32
N ASP A 344 -11.24 -22.06 7.17
CA ASP A 344 -11.26 -23.51 7.00
C ASP A 344 -10.25 -24.21 7.92
N LYS A 345 -9.11 -23.56 8.16
CA LYS A 345 -8.11 -24.03 9.12
C LYS A 345 -8.44 -23.69 10.57
N GLY A 346 -9.53 -22.97 10.86
CA GLY A 346 -10.01 -22.65 12.21
C GLY A 346 -9.22 -21.56 12.95
N ALA A 347 -8.31 -20.85 12.27
CA ALA A 347 -7.56 -19.71 12.80
C ALA A 347 -8.45 -18.45 12.93
N ILE A 348 -9.45 -18.32 12.05
CA ILE A 348 -10.51 -17.31 12.19
C ILE A 348 -11.85 -18.05 12.31
N ARG A 349 -12.62 -17.75 13.35
CA ARG A 349 -13.92 -18.37 13.62
C ARG A 349 -14.96 -17.30 13.85
N HIS A 350 -16.20 -17.53 13.46
CA HIS A 350 -17.30 -16.64 13.79
C HIS A 350 -17.96 -17.08 15.10
N ASP A 351 -18.14 -16.16 16.04
CA ASP A 351 -18.93 -16.38 17.25
C ASP A 351 -20.43 -16.19 16.92
N PRO A 352 -21.23 -17.27 16.92
CA PRO A 352 -22.65 -17.17 16.60
C PRO A 352 -23.46 -16.35 17.62
N TRP A 353 -22.93 -16.11 18.83
CA TRP A 353 -23.63 -15.38 19.88
C TRP A 353 -23.22 -13.91 19.93
N GLY A 354 -21.91 -13.63 19.88
CA GLY A 354 -21.36 -12.28 19.87
C GLY A 354 -21.35 -11.60 18.50
N GLY A 355 -21.55 -12.35 17.41
CA GLY A 355 -21.56 -11.81 16.04
C GLY A 355 -20.21 -11.28 15.55
N LYS A 356 -19.13 -11.56 16.31
CA LYS A 356 -17.76 -11.15 16.00
C LYS A 356 -16.94 -12.33 15.50
N PHE A 357 -15.91 -12.05 14.71
CA PHE A 357 -14.85 -12.99 14.43
C PHE A 357 -13.90 -13.10 15.64
N ILE A 358 -13.46 -14.31 15.91
CA ILE A 358 -12.45 -14.67 16.89
C ILE A 358 -11.20 -15.06 16.10
N VAL A 359 -10.08 -14.39 16.40
CA VAL A 359 -8.77 -14.70 15.85
C VAL A 359 -7.99 -15.51 16.89
N ASP A 360 -7.66 -16.74 16.54
CA ASP A 360 -6.80 -17.62 17.32
C ASP A 360 -5.36 -17.40 16.86
N VAL A 361 -4.63 -16.50 17.53
CA VAL A 361 -3.32 -16.02 17.04
C VAL A 361 -2.29 -17.15 16.97
N ASP A 362 -2.21 -18.01 17.99
CA ASP A 362 -1.26 -19.14 17.98
C ASP A 362 -1.54 -20.09 16.81
N ARG A 363 -2.83 -20.32 16.52
CA ARG A 363 -3.23 -21.13 15.36
C ARG A 363 -3.00 -20.40 14.05
N LEU A 364 -3.21 -19.09 14.00
CA LEU A 364 -2.95 -18.26 12.83
C LEU A 364 -1.46 -18.32 12.46
N GLU A 365 -0.55 -18.21 13.42
CA GLU A 365 0.89 -18.35 13.19
C GLU A 365 1.26 -19.68 12.53
N SER A 366 0.70 -20.78 13.04
CA SER A 366 0.94 -22.13 12.50
C SER A 366 0.39 -22.27 11.07
N VAL A 367 -0.81 -21.73 10.82
CA VAL A 367 -1.45 -21.78 9.50
C VAL A 367 -0.72 -20.91 8.48
N VAL A 368 -0.30 -19.71 8.87
CA VAL A 368 0.50 -18.81 8.04
C VAL A 368 1.83 -19.47 7.66
N ASP A 369 2.46 -20.20 8.58
CA ASP A 369 3.71 -20.90 8.33
C ASP A 369 3.59 -21.97 7.21
N GLU A 370 2.58 -22.83 7.30
CA GLU A 370 2.30 -23.79 6.24
C GLU A 370 1.96 -23.08 4.92
N PHE A 371 1.11 -22.05 5.01
CA PHE A 371 0.52 -21.44 3.83
C PHE A 371 1.50 -20.57 3.03
N ALA A 372 2.36 -19.80 3.71
CA ALA A 372 3.43 -19.03 3.06
C ALA A 372 4.35 -19.96 2.25
N TRP A 373 4.71 -21.12 2.81
CA TRP A 373 5.53 -22.10 2.12
C TRP A 373 4.81 -22.76 0.93
N ASP A 374 3.54 -23.13 1.09
CA ASP A 374 2.74 -23.68 -0.01
C ASP A 374 2.64 -22.72 -1.20
N LEU A 375 2.50 -21.41 -0.94
CA LEU A 375 2.47 -20.39 -1.97
C LEU A 375 3.84 -20.22 -2.65
N VAL A 376 4.94 -20.17 -1.88
CA VAL A 376 6.30 -20.14 -2.45
C VAL A 376 6.54 -21.34 -3.37
N ARG A 377 6.11 -22.53 -2.96
CA ARG A 377 6.19 -23.74 -3.80
C ARG A 377 5.29 -23.67 -5.02
N LEU A 378 4.08 -23.16 -4.90
CA LEU A 378 3.15 -23.03 -6.03
C LEU A 378 3.78 -22.21 -7.16
N PHE A 379 4.42 -21.09 -6.83
CA PHE A 379 5.17 -20.26 -7.79
C PHE A 379 6.39 -21.00 -8.35
N ALA A 380 7.16 -21.70 -7.51
CA ALA A 380 8.35 -22.42 -7.94
C ALA A 380 8.06 -23.62 -8.85
N ASP A 381 6.96 -24.34 -8.58
CA ASP A 381 6.49 -25.46 -9.41
C ASP A 381 6.06 -24.98 -10.80
N GLY A 382 5.65 -23.72 -10.93
CA GLY A 382 5.21 -23.12 -12.19
C GLY A 382 3.99 -23.81 -12.82
N ASN A 383 3.16 -24.45 -12.00
CA ASN A 383 2.01 -25.21 -12.48
C ASN A 383 0.75 -24.32 -12.56
N GLU A 384 0.52 -23.76 -13.74
CA GLU A 384 -0.60 -22.86 -14.03
C GLU A 384 -1.97 -23.49 -13.73
N THR A 385 -2.18 -24.76 -14.09
CA THR A 385 -3.43 -25.48 -13.81
C THR A 385 -3.69 -25.59 -12.32
N ARG A 386 -2.65 -25.93 -11.54
CA ARG A 386 -2.74 -25.99 -10.08
C ARG A 386 -2.99 -24.61 -9.48
N ALA A 387 -2.35 -23.57 -9.99
CA ALA A 387 -2.53 -22.19 -9.52
C ALA A 387 -3.95 -21.67 -9.78
N ARG A 388 -4.49 -21.87 -10.99
CA ARG A 388 -5.89 -21.54 -11.28
C ARG A 388 -6.85 -22.40 -10.45
N GLY A 389 -6.57 -23.69 -10.32
CA GLY A 389 -7.34 -24.59 -9.46
C GLY A 389 -7.37 -24.13 -8.00
N PHE A 390 -6.24 -23.63 -7.50
CA PHE A 390 -6.13 -23.07 -6.14
C PHE A 390 -6.99 -21.83 -5.98
N VAL A 391 -6.90 -20.85 -6.87
CA VAL A 391 -7.75 -19.65 -6.81
C VAL A 391 -9.24 -20.05 -6.90
N ASN A 392 -9.57 -20.98 -7.80
CA ASN A 392 -10.94 -21.43 -8.06
C ASN A 392 -11.58 -22.23 -6.92
N SER A 393 -10.78 -22.98 -6.13
CA SER A 393 -11.28 -23.89 -5.09
C SER A 393 -12.04 -23.17 -3.96
N TRP A 394 -11.91 -21.85 -3.85
CA TRP A 394 -12.48 -21.04 -2.78
C TRP A 394 -13.68 -20.20 -3.21
N GLY A 395 -14.28 -20.53 -4.37
CA GLY A 395 -15.48 -19.86 -4.89
C GLY A 395 -15.19 -18.70 -5.84
N TRP A 396 -13.95 -18.55 -6.33
CA TRP A 396 -13.55 -17.50 -7.27
C TRP A 396 -14.16 -17.63 -8.67
N LEU A 397 -14.82 -18.75 -8.99
CA LEU A 397 -15.41 -19.03 -10.31
C LEU A 397 -16.68 -18.21 -10.64
N GLY A 398 -16.95 -17.14 -9.90
CA GLY A 398 -18.03 -16.22 -10.17
C GLY A 398 -18.42 -15.42 -8.94
N VAL A 399 -19.09 -14.29 -9.18
CA VAL A 399 -19.81 -13.56 -8.15
C VAL A 399 -21.28 -13.96 -8.18
N GLU A 400 -21.99 -13.79 -7.06
CA GLU A 400 -23.44 -13.89 -7.01
C GLU A 400 -24.05 -12.63 -7.64
N ASP A 401 -25.06 -12.79 -8.52
CA ASP A 401 -25.71 -11.65 -9.18
C ASP A 401 -26.44 -10.71 -8.18
N THR A 402 -26.73 -11.22 -6.99
CA THR A 402 -27.50 -10.50 -5.96
C THR A 402 -26.69 -9.41 -5.25
N ASP A 403 -25.38 -9.58 -5.10
CA ASP A 403 -24.53 -8.66 -4.33
C ASP A 403 -23.10 -8.51 -4.87
N ASN A 404 -22.77 -9.18 -5.98
CA ASN A 404 -21.44 -9.21 -6.57
C ASN A 404 -20.32 -9.72 -5.65
N LEU A 405 -20.65 -10.52 -4.63
CA LEU A 405 -19.66 -11.21 -3.78
C LEU A 405 -19.34 -12.61 -4.31
N PRO A 406 -18.17 -13.18 -4.00
CA PRO A 406 -17.82 -14.53 -4.43
C PRO A 406 -18.87 -15.58 -4.03
N ARG A 407 -19.12 -16.55 -4.91
CA ARG A 407 -20.06 -17.64 -4.61
C ARG A 407 -19.65 -18.39 -3.35
N GLY A 408 -20.63 -18.65 -2.47
CA GLY A 408 -20.38 -19.29 -1.18
C GLY A 408 -19.67 -18.39 -0.16
N CYS A 409 -19.64 -17.07 -0.38
CA CYS A 409 -19.25 -16.09 0.63
C CYS A 409 -20.06 -16.32 1.92
N PRO A 410 -19.42 -16.49 3.09
CA PRO A 410 -20.15 -16.75 4.33
C PRO A 410 -21.04 -15.56 4.73
N GLU A 411 -22.22 -15.85 5.28
CA GLU A 411 -23.21 -14.84 5.62
C GLU A 411 -22.67 -13.78 6.60
N GLU A 412 -21.84 -14.19 7.56
CA GLU A 412 -21.19 -13.28 8.50
C GLU A 412 -20.24 -12.30 7.80
N LEU A 413 -19.56 -12.75 6.74
CA LEU A 413 -18.66 -11.92 5.96
C LEU A 413 -19.46 -10.99 5.04
N ARG A 414 -20.55 -11.49 4.43
CA ARG A 414 -21.52 -10.71 3.66
C ARG A 414 -22.00 -9.49 4.45
N LYS A 415 -22.42 -9.73 5.70
CA LYS A 415 -22.89 -8.68 6.63
C LYS A 415 -21.80 -7.66 6.96
N MET A 416 -20.57 -8.12 7.18
CA MET A 416 -19.43 -7.21 7.45
C MET A 416 -19.11 -6.34 6.24
N ILE A 417 -19.11 -6.92 5.03
CA ILE A 417 -18.80 -6.21 3.80
C ILE A 417 -19.85 -5.12 3.51
N ALA A 418 -21.12 -5.48 3.69
CA ALA A 418 -22.26 -4.62 3.39
C ALA A 418 -22.68 -3.69 4.54
N ASP A 419 -21.91 -3.60 5.63
CA ASP A 419 -22.28 -2.79 6.80
C ASP A 419 -22.32 -1.28 6.46
N PRO A 420 -23.51 -0.65 6.44
CA PRO A 420 -23.66 0.75 6.03
C PRO A 420 -23.26 1.73 7.14
N GLU A 421 -23.16 1.26 8.39
CA GLU A 421 -22.83 2.12 9.54
C GLU A 421 -21.35 2.53 9.55
N LEU A 422 -20.50 1.70 8.94
CA LEU A 422 -19.07 1.94 8.84
C LEU A 422 -18.76 2.76 7.58
N PRO A 423 -17.88 3.79 7.68
CA PRO A 423 -17.43 4.51 6.49
C PRO A 423 -16.80 3.54 5.49
N TYR A 424 -16.92 3.79 4.19
CA TYR A 424 -16.25 3.01 3.15
C TYR A 424 -14.89 3.60 2.81
N GLU A 425 -14.77 4.92 2.94
CA GLU A 425 -13.63 5.70 2.48
C GLU A 425 -13.24 6.77 3.50
N VAL A 426 -12.00 7.21 3.38
CA VAL A 426 -11.47 8.34 4.13
C VAL A 426 -10.93 9.37 3.13
N ASP A 427 -11.35 10.60 3.32
CA ASP A 427 -10.76 11.78 2.69
C ASP A 427 -9.98 12.59 3.72
N TYR A 428 -9.05 13.41 3.26
CA TYR A 428 -8.10 14.09 4.15
C TYR A 428 -8.16 15.61 3.99
N ASN A 429 -8.40 16.30 5.11
CA ASN A 429 -8.19 17.72 5.22
C ASN A 429 -6.78 17.98 5.77
N PHE A 430 -5.88 18.48 4.92
CA PHE A 430 -4.50 18.72 5.31
C PHE A 430 -4.34 20.03 6.10
N VAL A 431 -4.01 19.91 7.38
CA VAL A 431 -3.76 21.04 8.28
C VAL A 431 -2.25 21.24 8.43
N THR A 432 -1.68 22.13 7.62
CA THR A 432 -0.25 22.40 7.61
C THR A 432 0.12 23.52 8.59
N SER A 433 1.17 23.32 9.38
CA SER A 433 1.82 24.37 10.19
C SER A 433 3.32 24.43 9.87
N PHE A 434 3.94 25.58 10.11
CA PHE A 434 5.39 25.75 9.97
C PHE A 434 6.00 26.02 11.33
N GLY A 435 7.15 25.41 11.62
CA GLY A 435 7.91 25.76 12.82
C GLY A 435 9.15 24.93 13.00
#